data_AF-A0A8J8TRV7-F1
#
_entry.id   AF-A0A8J8TRV7-F1
#
_cell.length_a   1.000
_cell.length_b   1.000
_cell.length_c   1.000
_cell.angle_alpha   90.00
_cell.angle_beta   90.00
_cell.angle_gamma   90.00
#
_symmetry.space_group_name_H-M   'P 1'
#
loop_
_entity.id
_entity.type
_entity.pdbx_description
1 polymer ?
#
loop_
_entity_poly.entity_id
_entity_poly.type
_entity_poly.pdbx_seq_one_letter_code
_entity_poly.pdbx_strand_id
1 'polypeptide(L)'
;MRSKRMQREIDDLVAQGWKIEDEGRNRVVMVDREFGSVASHILVAVLTIWWTMGIGNVLWGAYNYVSNSRRQVLWERTTGCPNCGTDVSEDAAYCPSCGADVETETADETGLACPNCEAVVSAGARYCRACGTKLADAMGTSSYSNN
;
A
#
# COMPACT_ATOMS: atom_id res chain seq x y z
N MET A 1 5.47 15.77 -10.22
CA MET A 1 4.61 15.89 -9.01
C MET A 1 4.31 14.47 -8.55
N ARG A 2 4.34 14.20 -7.23
CA ARG A 2 4.01 12.88 -6.69
C ARG A 2 2.51 12.61 -6.82
N SER A 3 2.11 11.35 -6.97
CA SER A 3 0.69 10.99 -6.94
C SER A 3 0.05 11.22 -5.58
N LYS A 4 -1.28 11.38 -5.55
CA LYS A 4 -2.04 11.55 -4.32
C LYS A 4 -1.95 10.32 -3.43
N ARG A 5 -1.89 9.11 -4.00
CA ARG A 5 -1.65 7.88 -3.24
C ARG A 5 -0.27 7.90 -2.60
N MET A 6 0.79 8.17 -3.36
CA MET A 6 2.15 8.21 -2.81
C MET A 6 2.26 9.24 -1.68
N GLN A 7 1.65 10.41 -1.84
CA GLN A 7 1.64 11.44 -0.80
C GLN A 7 0.96 10.96 0.48
N ARG A 8 -0.23 10.35 0.38
CA ARG A 8 -0.93 9.78 1.54
C ARG A 8 -0.13 8.69 2.25
N GLU A 9 0.55 7.83 1.48
CA GLU A 9 1.40 6.77 2.04
C GLU A 9 2.61 7.35 2.78
N ILE A 10 3.27 8.36 2.22
CA ILE A 10 4.35 9.10 2.90
C ILE A 10 3.83 9.75 4.17
N ASP A 11 2.69 10.44 4.12
CA ASP A 11 2.12 11.16 5.25
C ASP A 11 1.78 10.21 6.41
N ASP A 12 1.20 9.04 6.11
CA ASP A 12 0.89 7.99 7.09
C ASP A 12 2.17 7.45 7.75
N LEU A 13 3.22 7.21 6.96
CA LEU A 13 4.50 6.72 7.46
C LEU A 13 5.22 7.76 8.32
N VAL A 14 5.17 9.04 7.93
CA VAL A 14 5.69 10.14 8.74
C VAL A 14 4.90 10.24 10.06
N ALA A 15 3.58 10.06 10.05
CA ALA A 15 2.76 10.03 11.26
C ALA A 15 3.11 8.86 12.18
N GLN A 16 3.52 7.72 11.62
CA GLN A 16 4.05 6.57 12.36
C GLN A 16 5.48 6.77 12.88
N GLY A 17 6.14 7.89 12.56
CA GLY A 17 7.49 8.22 13.04
C GLY A 17 8.63 7.87 12.08
N TRP A 18 8.33 7.40 10.87
CA TRP A 18 9.34 7.15 9.85
C TRP A 18 9.98 8.44 9.37
N LYS A 19 11.27 8.38 9.03
CA LYS A 19 12.03 9.52 8.50
C LYS A 19 12.41 9.28 7.05
N ILE A 20 12.40 10.34 6.25
CA ILE A 20 12.84 10.31 4.85
C ILE A 20 14.37 10.35 4.83
N GLU A 21 14.98 9.34 4.19
CA GLU A 21 16.44 9.24 4.05
C GLU A 21 16.93 9.75 2.69
N ASP A 22 16.21 9.40 1.62
CA ASP A 22 16.55 9.78 0.25
C ASP A 22 15.27 10.08 -0.54
N GLU A 23 15.26 11.22 -1.25
CA GLU A 23 14.16 11.66 -2.10
C GLU A 23 14.56 11.59 -3.57
N GLY A 24 14.11 10.54 -4.24
CA GLY A 24 14.22 10.41 -5.69
C GLY A 24 13.04 11.03 -6.42
N ARG A 25 13.17 11.14 -7.75
CA ARG A 25 12.08 11.61 -8.63
C ARG A 25 10.87 10.67 -8.68
N ASN A 26 11.10 9.35 -8.59
CA ASN A 26 10.06 8.32 -8.72
C ASN A 26 10.02 7.36 -7.52
N ARG A 27 10.82 7.63 -6.49
CA ARG A 27 10.89 6.81 -5.30
C ARG A 27 11.23 7.65 -4.08
N VAL A 28 10.74 7.23 -2.92
CA VAL A 28 11.10 7.81 -1.63
C VAL A 28 11.58 6.69 -0.73
N VAL A 29 12.76 6.86 -0.16
CA VAL A 29 13.30 5.92 0.81
C VAL A 29 12.95 6.43 2.20
N MET A 30 12.25 5.59 2.95
CA MET A 30 11.91 5.86 4.34
C MET A 30 12.60 4.85 5.24
N VAL A 31 13.08 5.34 6.38
CA VAL A 31 13.75 4.53 7.40
C VAL A 31 13.12 4.80 8.75
N ASP A 32 12.80 3.73 9.45
CA ASP A 32 12.44 3.73 10.86
C ASP A 32 13.59 3.16 11.68
N ARG A 33 14.00 3.92 12.71
CA ARG A 33 15.12 3.57 13.58
C ARG A 33 14.58 3.43 15.00
N GLU A 34 14.23 2.20 15.36
CA GLU A 34 13.86 1.87 16.73
C GLU A 34 15.13 1.74 17.59
N PHE A 35 15.22 2.53 18.65
CA PHE A 35 16.30 2.41 19.63
C PHE A 35 16.14 1.16 20.51
N GLY A 36 15.07 0.37 20.37
CA GLY A 36 14.72 -0.71 21.29
C GLY A 36 14.04 -0.19 22.56
N SER A 37 13.41 -1.07 23.35
CA SER A 37 12.67 -0.66 24.54
C SER A 37 13.59 -0.12 25.63
N VAL A 38 13.14 0.91 26.36
CA VAL A 38 13.87 1.42 27.53
C VAL A 38 14.10 0.32 28.57
N ALA A 39 13.13 -0.60 28.73
CA ALA A 39 13.25 -1.76 29.61
C ALA A 39 14.37 -2.73 29.18
N SER A 40 14.53 -3.00 27.89
CA SER A 40 15.64 -3.83 27.41
C SER A 40 16.99 -3.19 27.67
N HIS A 41 17.11 -1.86 27.51
CA HIS A 41 18.34 -1.14 27.85
C HIS A 41 18.66 -1.20 29.34
N ILE A 42 17.65 -1.06 30.21
CA ILE A 42 17.81 -1.17 31.67
C ILE A 42 18.21 -2.59 32.08
N LEU A 43 17.57 -3.62 31.52
CA LEU A 43 17.85 -5.01 31.85
C LEU A 43 19.28 -5.40 31.46
N VAL A 44 19.71 -5.05 30.25
CA VAL A 44 21.08 -5.34 29.82
C VAL A 44 22.09 -4.49 30.61
N ALA A 45 21.74 -3.27 31.02
CA ALA A 45 22.59 -2.48 31.94
C ALA A 45 22.78 -3.22 33.27
N VAL A 46 21.70 -3.63 33.93
CA VAL A 46 21.76 -4.35 35.21
C VAL A 46 22.56 -5.65 35.09
N LEU A 47 22.39 -6.41 34.00
CA LEU A 47 23.06 -7.71 33.83
C LEU A 47 24.53 -7.59 33.40
N THR A 48 24.93 -6.54 32.69
CA THR A 48 26.29 -6.42 32.11
C THR A 48 27.20 -5.40 32.79
N ILE A 49 26.65 -4.54 33.68
CA ILE A 49 27.38 -3.59 34.51
C ILE A 49 28.43 -4.29 35.38
N TRP A 50 28.16 -5.50 35.87
CA TRP A 50 29.04 -6.19 36.82
C TRP A 50 30.14 -7.06 36.18
N TRP A 51 29.98 -7.53 34.93
CA TRP A 51 30.96 -8.45 34.29
C TRP A 51 31.69 -7.85 33.08
N THR A 52 31.26 -6.71 32.52
CA THR A 52 31.89 -6.11 31.33
C THR A 52 32.18 -4.61 31.42
N MET A 53 32.06 -4.01 32.62
CA MET A 53 32.12 -2.54 32.79
C MET A 53 31.15 -1.80 31.84
N GLY A 54 30.04 -2.42 31.42
CA GLY A 54 29.06 -1.83 30.50
C GLY A 54 29.42 -1.89 29.01
N ILE A 55 30.59 -2.39 28.61
CA ILE A 55 30.99 -2.50 27.18
C ILE A 55 30.08 -3.49 26.44
N GLY A 56 29.71 -4.61 27.08
CA GLY A 56 28.77 -5.57 26.51
C GLY A 56 27.40 -4.96 26.23
N ASN A 57 26.94 -4.05 27.11
CA ASN A 57 25.68 -3.34 26.93
C ASN A 57 25.71 -2.39 25.74
N VAL A 58 26.80 -1.62 25.61
CA VAL A 58 26.97 -0.66 24.51
C VAL A 58 27.04 -1.40 23.18
N LEU A 59 27.77 -2.52 23.11
CA LEU A 59 27.85 -3.34 21.90
C LEU A 59 26.51 -4.01 21.56
N TRP A 60 25.77 -4.52 22.54
CA TRP A 60 24.44 -5.11 22.30
C TRP A 60 23.40 -4.06 21.91
N GLY A 61 23.39 -2.90 22.56
CA GLY A 61 22.53 -1.78 22.20
C GLY A 61 22.83 -1.23 20.80
N ALA A 62 24.12 -1.11 20.45
CA ALA A 62 24.55 -0.73 19.11
C ALA A 62 24.16 -1.80 18.07
N TYR A 63 24.35 -3.09 18.40
CA TYR A 63 23.96 -4.20 17.53
C TYR A 63 22.45 -4.16 17.25
N ASN A 64 21.61 -4.09 18.30
CA ASN A 64 20.16 -4.12 18.17
C ASN A 64 19.61 -2.85 17.47
N TYR A 65 20.21 -1.68 17.70
CA TYR A 65 19.86 -0.43 17.02
C TYR A 65 20.16 -0.48 15.52
N VAL A 66 21.31 -1.06 15.15
CA VAL A 66 21.70 -1.18 13.74
C VAL A 66 20.93 -2.31 13.06
N SER A 67 20.72 -3.45 13.74
CA SER A 67 20.10 -4.64 13.15
C SER A 67 18.58 -4.52 12.96
N ASN A 68 17.87 -3.73 13.77
CA ASN A 68 16.41 -3.57 13.67
C ASN A 68 15.97 -2.33 12.89
N SER A 69 16.87 -1.72 12.10
CA SER A 69 16.46 -0.63 11.22
C SER A 69 15.58 -1.16 10.08
N ARG A 70 14.34 -0.70 10.02
CA ARG A 70 13.43 -1.02 8.92
C ARG A 70 13.58 0.03 7.83
N ARG A 71 13.83 -0.43 6.59
CA ARG A 71 13.97 0.43 5.42
C ARG A 71 12.95 0.01 4.38
N GLN A 72 12.15 0.96 3.91
CA GLN A 72 11.14 0.75 2.89
C GLN A 72 11.31 1.77 1.77
N VAL A 73 11.07 1.31 0.53
CA VAL A 73 11.17 2.15 -0.66
C VAL A 73 9.77 2.26 -1.26
N LEU A 74 9.21 3.46 -1.21
CA LEU A 74 7.94 3.78 -1.83
C LEU A 74 8.18 4.14 -3.30
N TRP A 75 7.52 3.43 -4.21
CA TRP A 75 7.63 3.66 -5.65
C TRP A 75 6.39 4.37 -6.17
N GLU A 76 6.59 5.26 -7.13
CA GLU A 76 5.48 5.91 -7.83
C GLU A 76 4.90 4.89 -8.82
N ARG A 77 3.58 4.71 -8.77
CA ARG A 77 2.89 3.78 -9.67
C ARG A 77 2.40 4.53 -10.89
N THR A 78 2.87 4.11 -12.05
CA THR A 78 2.50 4.66 -13.35
C THR A 78 1.94 3.57 -14.25
N THR A 79 0.91 3.91 -15.01
CA THR A 79 0.31 3.08 -16.06
C THR A 79 0.39 3.83 -17.39
N GLY A 80 0.54 3.12 -18.51
CA GLY A 80 0.54 3.74 -19.83
C GLY A 80 -0.85 4.24 -20.22
N CYS A 81 -0.94 5.46 -20.74
CA CYS A 81 -2.18 6.00 -21.28
C CYS A 81 -2.68 5.13 -22.45
N PRO A 82 -3.96 4.70 -22.47
CA PRO A 82 -4.49 3.85 -23.53
C PRO A 82 -4.56 4.55 -24.90
N ASN A 83 -4.62 5.89 -24.93
CA ASN A 83 -4.72 6.66 -26.17
C ASN A 83 -3.35 6.99 -26.78
N CYS A 84 -2.39 7.47 -25.97
CA CYS A 84 -1.10 7.96 -26.48
C CYS A 84 0.13 7.18 -25.98
N GLY A 85 -0.04 6.22 -25.07
CA GLY A 85 1.05 5.40 -24.53
C GLY A 85 2.00 6.11 -23.57
N THR A 86 1.78 7.39 -23.23
CA THR A 86 2.60 8.09 -22.24
C THR A 86 2.34 7.54 -20.84
N ASP A 87 3.38 7.37 -20.03
CA ASP A 87 3.23 7.03 -18.61
C ASP A 87 2.45 8.11 -17.85
N VAL A 88 1.38 7.68 -17.21
CA VAL A 88 0.53 8.49 -16.34
C VAL A 88 0.48 7.88 -14.96
N SER A 89 0.30 8.70 -13.92
CA SER A 89 0.04 8.18 -12.58
C SER A 89 -1.25 7.36 -12.59
N GLU A 90 -1.28 6.25 -11.84
CA GLU A 90 -2.49 5.44 -11.67
C GLU A 90 -3.67 6.20 -11.04
N ASP A 91 -3.42 7.32 -10.34
CA ASP A 91 -4.47 8.16 -9.77
C ASP A 91 -4.86 9.36 -10.69
N ALA A 92 -4.30 9.44 -11.90
CA ALA A 92 -4.57 10.54 -12.81
C ALA A 92 -5.93 10.38 -13.47
N ALA A 93 -6.80 11.39 -13.35
CA ALA A 93 -8.10 11.39 -14.03
C ALA A 93 -7.98 11.58 -15.55
N TYR A 94 -6.95 12.30 -16.00
CA TYR A 94 -6.71 12.61 -17.41
C TYR A 94 -5.23 12.51 -17.75
N CYS A 95 -4.94 12.22 -19.02
CA CYS A 95 -3.59 12.19 -19.53
C CYS A 95 -3.06 13.62 -19.77
N PRO A 96 -1.95 14.04 -19.14
CA PRO A 96 -1.40 15.39 -19.32
C PRO A 96 -0.79 15.61 -20.72
N SER A 97 -0.49 14.53 -21.47
CA SER A 97 0.08 14.63 -22.81
C SER A 97 -0.97 14.73 -23.91
N CYS A 98 -2.08 13.97 -23.82
CA CYS A 98 -3.08 13.92 -24.89
C CYS A 98 -4.50 14.38 -24.49
N GLY A 99 -4.75 14.62 -23.20
CA GLY A 99 -6.04 15.06 -22.68
C GLY A 99 -7.12 13.98 -22.60
N ALA A 100 -6.82 12.71 -22.95
CA ALA A 100 -7.77 11.61 -22.81
C ALA A 100 -8.02 11.27 -21.34
N ASP A 101 -9.27 10.93 -21.01
CA ASP A 101 -9.62 10.38 -19.70
C ASP A 101 -8.91 9.04 -19.49
N VAL A 102 -8.28 8.91 -18.32
CA VAL A 102 -7.64 7.68 -17.88
C VAL A 102 -8.60 7.16 -16.81
N GLU A 103 -9.58 6.36 -17.23
CA GLU A 103 -10.53 5.76 -16.29
C GLU A 103 -9.72 4.98 -15.24
N THR A 104 -9.60 5.58 -14.06
CA THR A 104 -9.10 4.89 -12.89
C THR A 104 -10.20 3.91 -12.54
N GLU A 105 -10.02 2.63 -12.88
CA GLU A 105 -10.74 1.57 -12.18
C GLU A 105 -10.25 1.61 -10.73
N THR A 106 -10.74 2.59 -9.96
CA THR A 106 -10.96 2.37 -8.54
C THR A 106 -11.82 1.13 -8.52
N ALA A 107 -11.27 0.06 -7.95
CA ALA A 107 -12.03 -1.11 -7.59
C ALA A 107 -13.12 -0.66 -6.60
N ASP A 108 -14.21 -0.09 -7.13
CA ASP A 108 -15.39 0.25 -6.37
C ASP A 108 -16.00 -1.07 -5.94
N GLU A 109 -16.04 -1.24 -4.62
CA GLU A 109 -16.44 -2.42 -3.86
C GLU A 109 -17.95 -2.71 -3.99
N THR A 110 -18.57 -2.43 -5.13
CA THR A 110 -19.90 -2.96 -5.47
C THR A 110 -19.73 -4.28 -6.23
N GLY A 111 -19.06 -5.22 -5.58
CA GLY A 111 -18.93 -6.57 -6.09
C GLY A 111 -20.17 -7.39 -5.73
N LEU A 112 -20.85 -7.95 -6.73
CA LEU A 112 -21.94 -8.89 -6.56
C LEU A 112 -21.37 -10.29 -6.36
N ALA A 113 -21.87 -11.05 -5.39
CA ALA A 113 -21.46 -12.43 -5.21
C ALA A 113 -22.00 -13.32 -6.33
N CYS A 114 -21.13 -14.16 -6.91
CA CYS A 114 -21.54 -15.16 -7.89
C CYS A 114 -22.48 -16.19 -7.21
N PRO A 115 -23.67 -16.48 -7.78
CA PRO A 115 -24.63 -17.42 -7.17
C PRO A 115 -24.18 -18.89 -7.22
N ASN A 116 -23.08 -19.20 -7.90
CA ASN A 116 -22.60 -20.58 -8.07
C ASN A 116 -21.31 -20.90 -7.30
N CYS A 117 -20.53 -19.90 -6.92
CA CYS A 117 -19.25 -20.13 -6.22
C CYS A 117 -18.90 -19.04 -5.21
N GLU A 118 -19.85 -18.14 -4.93
CA GLU A 118 -19.73 -16.98 -4.03
C GLU A 118 -18.58 -16.00 -4.30
N ALA A 119 -17.81 -16.19 -5.37
CA ALA A 119 -16.75 -15.27 -5.76
C ALA A 119 -17.33 -13.87 -6.06
N VAL A 120 -16.66 -12.84 -5.57
CA VAL A 120 -17.04 -11.43 -5.79
C VAL A 120 -16.81 -11.07 -7.26
N VAL A 121 -17.84 -10.51 -7.91
CA VAL A 121 -17.83 -10.16 -9.33
C VAL A 121 -18.21 -8.69 -9.53
N SER A 122 -17.54 -8.00 -10.45
CA SER A 122 -17.84 -6.60 -10.77
C SER A 122 -19.26 -6.40 -11.32
N ALA A 123 -19.88 -5.27 -10.97
CA ALA A 123 -21.16 -4.85 -11.51
C ALA A 123 -21.09 -4.77 -13.05
N GLY A 124 -21.96 -5.54 -13.74
CA GLY A 124 -22.00 -5.62 -15.21
C GLY A 124 -21.19 -6.77 -15.84
N ALA A 125 -20.53 -7.63 -15.07
CA ALA A 125 -19.88 -8.81 -15.62
C ALA A 125 -20.90 -9.80 -16.20
N ARG A 126 -20.68 -10.26 -17.44
CA ARG A 126 -21.54 -11.26 -18.11
C ARG A 126 -21.30 -12.69 -17.65
N TYR A 127 -20.11 -12.97 -17.09
CA TYR A 127 -19.66 -14.29 -16.67
C TYR A 127 -18.80 -14.16 -15.41
N CYS A 128 -18.91 -15.11 -14.49
CA CYS A 128 -18.03 -15.22 -13.34
C CYS A 128 -16.63 -15.68 -13.79
N ARG A 129 -15.59 -14.93 -13.42
CA ARG A 129 -14.20 -15.27 -13.76
C ARG A 129 -13.63 -16.45 -12.95
N ALA A 130 -14.26 -16.81 -11.83
CA ALA A 130 -13.81 -17.90 -10.96
C ALA A 130 -14.34 -19.28 -11.41
N CYS A 131 -15.60 -19.36 -11.85
CA CYS A 131 -16.24 -20.63 -12.21
C CYS A 131 -16.86 -20.69 -13.62
N GLY A 132 -16.85 -19.59 -14.38
CA GLY A 132 -17.38 -19.52 -15.74
C GLY A 132 -18.90 -19.39 -15.86
N THR A 133 -19.64 -19.31 -14.75
CA THR A 133 -21.11 -19.19 -14.75
C THR A 133 -21.55 -17.88 -15.40
N LYS A 134 -22.54 -17.95 -16.32
CA LYS A 134 -23.18 -16.77 -16.91
C LYS A 134 -23.98 -16.01 -15.83
N LEU A 135 -23.80 -14.69 -15.77
CA LEU A 135 -24.44 -13.79 -14.79
C LEU A 135 -25.57 -12.95 -15.43
N ALA A 136 -25.95 -13.29 -16.66
CA ALA A 136 -27.10 -12.70 -17.35
C ALA A 136 -28.39 -13.12 -16.61
N ASP A 137 -28.87 -12.24 -15.72
CA ASP A 137 -30.29 -11.99 -15.37
C ASP A 137 -30.51 -11.45 -13.94
N ALA A 138 -29.47 -11.27 -13.11
CA ALA A 138 -29.63 -10.72 -11.75
C ALA A 138 -29.68 -9.17 -11.66
N MET A 139 -29.81 -8.46 -12.80
CA MET A 139 -29.85 -6.99 -12.88
C MET A 139 -31.06 -6.45 -13.67
N GLY A 140 -32.12 -7.25 -13.82
CA GLY A 140 -33.33 -6.82 -14.50
C GLY A 140 -34.57 -7.47 -13.93
N THR A 141 -35.09 -6.95 -12.81
CA THR A 141 -36.53 -6.89 -12.47
C THR A 141 -36.72 -6.20 -11.10
N SER A 142 -36.48 -4.89 -11.06
CA SER A 142 -37.31 -4.03 -10.20
C SER A 142 -38.26 -3.24 -11.10
N SER A 143 -39.50 -3.76 -11.16
CA SER A 143 -40.75 -3.13 -11.68
C SER A 143 -41.23 -3.58 -13.07
N TYR A 144 -42.23 -4.49 -13.12
CA TYR A 144 -43.60 -4.19 -13.62
C TYR A 144 -44.46 -5.46 -13.84
N SER A 145 -45.64 -5.49 -13.19
CA SER A 145 -46.96 -6.02 -13.63
C SER A 145 -47.55 -7.37 -13.14
N ASN A 146 -48.65 -7.21 -12.40
CA ASN A 146 -49.93 -7.94 -12.35
C ASN A 146 -50.00 -9.42 -11.91
N ASN A 147 -50.52 -9.66 -10.70
CA ASN A 147 -51.97 -9.88 -10.48
C ASN A 147 -52.32 -9.64 -9.00
#